data_AF-A0A7C0U433-F1
#
_entry.id   AF-A0A7C0U433-F1
#
_cell.length_a   1.000
_cell.length_b   1.000
_cell.length_c   1.000
_cell.angle_alpha   90.00
_cell.angle_beta   90.00
_cell.angle_gamma   90.00
#
_symmetry.space_group_name_H-M   'P 1'
#
loop_
_entity.id
_entity.type
_entity.pdbx_description
1 polymer ?
#
loop_
_entity_poly.entity_id
_entity_poly.type
_entity_poly.pdbx_seq_one_letter_code
_entity_poly.pdbx_strand_id
1 'polypeptide(L)'
;MFFCSSVIEHVTGPKNKVKSIKDSKLFYELAFKYQLSFANEIRRISKKYFVQTPYKYFLIESHTWLPFIIVLLPRKLQIKLIDFLNNTKWPKKTFPDWNLLTIKDMKKLFPDAQIILEKSLLMTKSIIAVKVKDNKFYFNLFKKRYKLFPKEQEMH
;
A
#
# COMPACT_ATOMS: atom_id res chain seq x y z
N MET A 1 1.61 -6.57 19.41
CA MET A 1 2.01 -5.59 18.38
C MET A 1 1.69 -6.22 17.04
N PHE A 2 0.88 -5.57 16.21
CA PHE A 2 0.54 -6.09 14.87
C PHE A 2 1.54 -5.56 13.85
N PHE A 3 2.08 -6.44 13.01
CA PHE A 3 2.99 -6.07 11.93
C PHE A 3 2.44 -6.59 10.61
N CYS A 4 2.35 -5.71 9.62
CA CYS A 4 1.85 -6.02 8.29
C CYS A 4 2.67 -5.23 7.28
N SER A 5 3.36 -5.93 6.38
CA SER A 5 4.14 -5.32 5.30
C SER A 5 3.67 -5.90 3.98
N SER A 6 3.28 -5.03 3.05
CA SER A 6 2.87 -5.37 1.68
C SER A 6 1.66 -6.33 1.58
N VAL A 7 0.77 -6.32 2.57
CA VAL A 7 -0.46 -7.15 2.55
C VAL A 7 -1.69 -6.31 2.20
N ILE A 8 -1.79 -5.10 2.74
CA ILE A 8 -3.02 -4.29 2.69
C ILE A 8 -3.40 -3.90 1.26
N GLU A 9 -2.43 -3.69 0.36
CA GLU A 9 -2.69 -3.42 -1.06
C GLU A 9 -3.40 -4.57 -1.77
N HIS A 10 -3.24 -5.81 -1.30
CA HIS A 10 -3.88 -7.01 -1.88
C HIS A 10 -5.22 -7.36 -1.21
N VAL A 11 -5.63 -6.63 -0.16
CA VAL A 11 -6.92 -6.80 0.53
C VAL A 11 -8.02 -6.10 -0.26
N THR A 12 -8.28 -6.58 -1.47
CA THR A 12 -9.21 -5.96 -2.43
C THR A 12 -10.51 -6.74 -2.62
N GLY A 13 -10.70 -7.82 -1.85
CA GLY A 13 -11.88 -8.69 -1.87
C GLY A 13 -11.56 -10.14 -2.28
N PRO A 14 -12.59 -10.98 -2.45
CA PRO A 14 -12.43 -12.37 -2.88
C PRO A 14 -11.78 -12.46 -4.26
N LYS A 15 -10.69 -13.23 -4.40
CA LYS A 15 -9.86 -13.28 -5.62
C LYS A 15 -10.65 -13.68 -6.87
N ASN A 16 -11.62 -14.58 -6.72
CA ASN A 16 -12.54 -14.99 -7.79
C ASN A 16 -13.44 -13.85 -8.30
N LYS A 17 -13.87 -12.95 -7.40
CA LYS A 17 -14.70 -11.79 -7.75
C LYS A 17 -13.86 -10.64 -8.30
N VAL A 18 -12.71 -10.37 -7.71
CA VAL A 18 -11.83 -9.23 -8.07
C VAL A 18 -11.43 -9.26 -9.55
N LYS A 19 -11.14 -10.43 -10.12
CA LYS A 19 -10.79 -10.56 -11.55
C LYS A 19 -11.97 -10.26 -12.49
N SER A 20 -13.21 -10.46 -12.04
CA SER A 20 -14.41 -10.24 -12.86
C SER A 20 -14.78 -8.75 -13.01
N ILE A 21 -14.32 -7.90 -12.08
CA ILE A 21 -14.61 -6.46 -12.07
C ILE A 21 -13.72 -5.77 -13.09
N LYS A 22 -14.31 -5.45 -14.26
CA LYS A 22 -13.62 -4.77 -15.38
C LYS A 22 -13.71 -3.25 -15.31
N ASP A 23 -14.71 -2.72 -14.61
CA ASP A 23 -14.86 -1.28 -14.40
C ASP A 23 -13.85 -0.78 -13.36
N SER A 24 -13.06 0.22 -13.73
CA SER A 24 -11.99 0.74 -12.88
C SER A 24 -12.54 1.39 -11.61
N LYS A 25 -13.57 2.22 -11.74
CA LYS A 25 -14.12 2.99 -10.62
C LYS A 25 -14.72 2.05 -9.57
N LEU A 26 -15.56 1.12 -10.02
CA LEU A 26 -16.17 0.09 -9.17
C LEU A 26 -15.11 -0.77 -8.48
N PHE A 27 -14.05 -1.16 -9.18
CA PHE A 27 -12.95 -1.91 -8.58
C PHE A 27 -12.29 -1.13 -7.43
N TYR A 28 -11.90 0.13 -7.66
CA TYR A 28 -11.22 0.93 -6.65
C TYR A 28 -12.11 1.24 -5.44
N GLU A 29 -13.40 1.51 -5.66
CA GLU A 29 -14.36 1.74 -4.58
C GLU A 29 -14.56 0.50 -3.71
N LEU A 30 -14.72 -0.68 -4.32
CA LEU A 30 -14.85 -1.94 -3.59
C LEU A 30 -13.55 -2.33 -2.88
N ALA A 31 -12.41 -2.22 -3.58
CA ALA A 31 -11.10 -2.51 -3.01
C ALA A 31 -10.83 -1.67 -1.76
N PHE A 32 -11.10 -0.35 -1.83
CA PHE A 32 -10.94 0.53 -0.69
C PHE A 32 -11.85 0.16 0.48
N LYS A 33 -13.09 -0.30 0.23
CA LYS A 33 -13.98 -0.81 1.30
C LYS A 33 -13.38 -2.01 2.01
N TYR A 34 -12.82 -2.98 1.28
CA TYR A 34 -12.14 -4.14 1.89
C TYR A 34 -10.91 -3.73 2.70
N GLN A 35 -10.09 -2.83 2.16
CA GLN A 35 -8.93 -2.28 2.87
C GLN A 35 -9.32 -1.55 4.15
N LEU A 36 -10.43 -0.80 4.12
CA LEU A 36 -10.99 -0.11 5.29
C LEU A 36 -11.47 -1.10 6.35
N SER A 37 -12.21 -2.14 5.96
CA SER A 37 -12.62 -3.20 6.90
C SER A 37 -11.41 -3.86 7.56
N PHE A 38 -10.37 -4.16 6.80
CA PHE A 38 -9.12 -4.73 7.32
C PHE A 38 -8.39 -3.78 8.26
N ALA A 39 -8.26 -2.50 7.89
CA ALA A 39 -7.66 -1.48 8.74
C ALA A 39 -8.42 -1.30 10.06
N ASN A 40 -9.75 -1.29 10.01
CA ASN A 40 -10.60 -1.21 11.20
C ASN A 40 -10.39 -2.41 12.12
N GLU A 41 -10.25 -3.62 11.57
CA GLU A 41 -9.98 -4.81 12.36
C GLU A 41 -8.62 -4.74 13.07
N ILE A 42 -7.56 -4.32 12.35
CA ILE A 42 -6.23 -4.08 12.95
C ILE A 42 -6.32 -3.09 14.12
N ARG A 43 -7.03 -1.97 13.91
CA ARG A 43 -7.20 -0.91 14.91
C ARG A 43 -7.97 -1.40 16.14
N ARG A 44 -8.97 -2.26 15.94
CA ARG A 44 -9.81 -2.82 17.00
C ARG A 44 -9.05 -3.81 17.87
N ILE A 45 -8.32 -4.74 17.25
CA ILE A 45 -7.67 -5.84 17.98
C ILE A 45 -6.32 -5.44 18.57
N SER A 46 -5.66 -4.43 18.01
CA SER A 46 -4.29 -4.10 18.39
C SER A 46 -4.14 -2.70 18.98
N LYS A 47 -3.58 -2.65 20.19
CA LYS A 47 -3.18 -1.38 20.84
C LYS A 47 -1.93 -0.75 20.20
N LYS A 48 -1.17 -1.50 19.40
CA LYS A 48 0.06 -1.05 18.70
C LYS A 48 0.20 -1.73 17.34
N TYR A 49 0.44 -0.98 16.27
CA TYR A 49 0.59 -1.57 14.93
C TYR A 49 1.61 -0.84 14.06
N PHE A 50 2.14 -1.59 13.09
CA PHE A 50 2.99 -1.12 12.00
C PHE A 50 2.45 -1.72 10.71
N VAL A 51 1.91 -0.87 9.83
CA VAL A 51 1.33 -1.26 8.54
C VAL A 51 2.06 -0.54 7.43
N GLN A 52 2.83 -1.27 6.64
CA GLN A 52 3.59 -0.76 5.50
C GLN A 52 2.98 -1.24 4.19
N THR A 53 2.90 -0.34 3.21
CA THR A 53 2.46 -0.60 1.83
C THR A 53 3.37 0.12 0.85
N PRO A 54 3.62 -0.43 -0.35
CA PRO A 54 4.21 0.32 -1.45
C PRO A 54 3.44 1.61 -1.70
N TYR A 55 4.16 2.70 -1.97
CA TYR A 55 3.52 3.96 -2.34
C TYR A 55 3.02 3.87 -3.77
N LYS A 56 1.76 4.27 -4.02
CA LYS A 56 1.18 4.30 -5.36
C LYS A 56 2.08 4.98 -6.40
N TYR A 57 2.72 6.09 -6.03
CA TYR A 57 3.58 6.83 -6.96
C TYR A 57 5.03 6.29 -7.03
N PHE A 58 5.47 5.45 -6.09
CA PHE A 58 6.77 4.78 -6.25
C PHE A 58 6.76 3.80 -7.41
N LEU A 59 5.69 3.01 -7.48
CA LEU A 59 5.48 2.09 -8.59
C LEU A 59 5.23 2.83 -9.90
N ILE A 60 4.91 4.13 -9.82
CA ILE A 60 4.89 5.02 -10.98
C ILE A 60 6.30 5.37 -11.48
N GLU A 61 7.29 5.37 -10.60
CA GLU A 61 8.62 5.88 -10.92
C GLU A 61 9.68 4.78 -11.16
N SER A 62 9.69 3.60 -10.49
CA SER A 62 10.76 2.59 -10.71
C SER A 62 10.53 1.15 -10.18
N HIS A 63 11.02 0.16 -10.96
CA HIS A 63 11.44 -1.23 -10.64
C HIS A 63 10.46 -2.23 -9.97
N THR A 64 9.31 -2.50 -10.60
CA THR A 64 8.66 -3.82 -10.45
C THR A 64 8.98 -4.67 -11.69
N TRP A 65 9.01 -6.01 -11.54
CA TRP A 65 9.15 -6.89 -12.70
C TRP A 65 7.97 -6.76 -13.67
N LEU A 66 6.79 -6.32 -13.19
CA LEU A 66 5.71 -5.88 -14.08
C LEU A 66 6.08 -4.57 -14.77
N PRO A 67 5.84 -4.43 -16.08
CA PRO A 67 5.93 -3.16 -16.76
C PRO A 67 5.09 -2.11 -16.01
N PHE A 68 5.74 -1.06 -15.51
CA PHE A 68 5.13 0.05 -14.76
C PHE A 68 3.84 0.56 -15.42
N ILE A 69 3.82 0.63 -16.76
CA ILE A 69 2.65 1.01 -17.57
C ILE A 69 1.37 0.28 -17.15
N ILE A 70 1.45 -0.99 -16.73
CA ILE A 70 0.30 -1.83 -16.39
C ILE A 70 -0.49 -1.24 -15.21
N VAL A 71 0.18 -0.68 -14.21
CA VAL A 71 -0.49 -0.14 -13.01
C VAL A 71 -1.36 1.08 -13.35
N LEU A 72 -1.01 1.83 -14.39
CA LEU A 72 -1.75 3.00 -14.86
C LEU A 72 -2.89 2.67 -15.82
N LEU A 73 -2.91 1.46 -16.40
CA LEU A 73 -3.93 1.09 -17.36
C LEU A 73 -5.32 1.02 -16.69
N PRO A 74 -6.40 1.33 -17.42
CA PRO A 74 -7.74 0.96 -17.01
C PRO A 74 -7.85 -0.53 -16.67
N ARG A 75 -8.67 -0.86 -15.68
CA ARG A 75 -8.80 -2.20 -15.10
C ARG A 75 -8.98 -3.31 -16.14
N LYS A 76 -9.82 -3.10 -17.14
CA LYS A 76 -10.04 -4.05 -18.25
C LYS A 76 -8.76 -4.37 -19.02
N LEU A 77 -7.90 -3.38 -19.26
CA LEU A 77 -6.63 -3.55 -19.96
C LEU A 77 -5.58 -4.21 -19.05
N GLN A 78 -5.55 -3.87 -17.76
CA GLN A 78 -4.72 -4.57 -16.78
C GLN A 78 -4.97 -6.07 -16.80
N ILE A 79 -6.23 -6.48 -16.68
CA ILE A 79 -6.62 -7.90 -16.66
C ILE A 79 -6.19 -8.59 -17.96
N LYS A 80 -6.49 -8.00 -19.12
CA LYS A 80 -6.10 -8.56 -20.43
C LYS A 80 -4.59 -8.75 -20.56
N LEU A 81 -3.81 -7.75 -20.20
CA LEU A 81 -2.35 -7.79 -20.35
C LEU A 81 -1.71 -8.75 -19.35
N ILE A 82 -2.22 -8.81 -18.12
CA ILE A 82 -1.74 -9.78 -17.12
C ILE A 82 -2.10 -11.21 -17.53
N ASP A 83 -3.30 -11.45 -18.06
CA ASP A 83 -3.69 -12.76 -18.59
C ASP A 83 -2.82 -13.15 -19.80
N PHE A 84 -2.52 -12.22 -20.68
CA PHE A 84 -1.58 -12.43 -21.78
C PHE A 84 -0.18 -12.80 -21.27
N LEU A 85 0.39 -12.01 -20.36
CA LEU A 85 1.71 -12.27 -19.79
C LEU A 85 1.76 -13.63 -19.08
N ASN A 86 0.72 -13.98 -18.31
CA ASN A 86 0.63 -15.26 -17.62
C ASN A 86 0.60 -16.47 -18.58
N ASN A 87 0.16 -16.27 -19.83
CA ASN A 87 0.13 -17.30 -20.87
C ASN A 87 1.41 -17.35 -21.72
N THR A 88 2.36 -16.45 -21.47
CA THR A 88 3.68 -16.41 -22.14
C THR A 88 4.75 -17.07 -21.26
N LYS A 89 6.03 -17.10 -21.71
CA LYS A 89 7.18 -17.56 -20.89
C LYS A 89 7.53 -16.63 -19.71
N TRP A 90 6.57 -15.83 -19.24
CA TRP A 90 6.76 -14.93 -18.13
C TRP A 90 6.99 -15.73 -16.84
N PRO A 91 8.08 -15.48 -16.10
CA PRO A 91 8.51 -16.37 -15.03
C PRO A 91 7.61 -16.36 -13.79
N LYS A 92 6.72 -15.37 -13.64
CA LYS A 92 5.90 -15.18 -12.44
C LYS A 92 4.44 -14.94 -12.76
N LYS A 93 3.58 -15.89 -12.40
CA LYS A 93 2.13 -15.69 -12.45
C LYS A 93 1.74 -14.50 -11.60
N THR A 94 1.08 -13.53 -12.23
CA THR A 94 0.64 -12.29 -11.59
C THR A 94 -0.88 -12.24 -11.56
N PHE A 95 -1.46 -11.71 -10.49
CA PHE A 95 -2.91 -11.56 -10.36
C PHE A 95 -3.26 -10.09 -10.15
N PRO A 96 -4.18 -9.48 -10.93
CA PRO A 96 -4.52 -8.06 -10.80
C PRO A 96 -5.36 -7.82 -9.54
N ASP A 97 -4.85 -8.08 -8.35
CA ASP A 97 -5.62 -8.02 -7.10
C ASP A 97 -5.15 -6.91 -6.15
N TRP A 98 -4.42 -5.94 -6.67
CA TRP A 98 -3.87 -4.85 -5.89
C TRP A 98 -4.63 -3.53 -6.06
N ASN A 99 -4.77 -2.79 -4.98
CA ASN A 99 -5.10 -1.38 -4.96
C ASN A 99 -4.03 -0.62 -4.16
N LEU A 100 -3.17 0.11 -4.89
CA LEU A 100 -2.08 0.86 -4.29
C LEU A 100 -2.60 2.12 -3.60
N LEU A 101 -2.08 2.40 -2.43
CA LEU A 101 -2.57 3.45 -1.55
C LEU A 101 -1.74 4.74 -1.67
N THR A 102 -2.43 5.87 -1.60
CA THR A 102 -1.81 7.18 -1.42
C THR A 102 -1.68 7.53 0.07
N ILE A 103 -0.99 8.62 0.38
CA ILE A 103 -0.91 9.16 1.75
C ILE A 103 -2.32 9.50 2.26
N LYS A 104 -3.18 10.05 1.39
CA LYS A 104 -4.57 10.39 1.75
C LYS A 104 -5.37 9.14 2.11
N ASP A 105 -5.19 8.06 1.37
CA ASP A 105 -5.85 6.78 1.65
C ASP A 105 -5.36 6.19 2.98
N MET A 106 -4.04 6.18 3.21
CA MET A 106 -3.46 5.72 4.46
C MET A 106 -3.97 6.50 5.68
N LYS A 107 -4.10 7.84 5.57
CA LYS A 107 -4.69 8.68 6.62
C LYS A 107 -6.16 8.34 6.89
N LYS A 108 -6.94 7.96 5.87
CA LYS A 108 -8.33 7.52 6.04
C LYS A 108 -8.43 6.14 6.69
N LEU A 109 -7.53 5.23 6.34
CA LEU A 109 -7.51 3.86 6.86
C LEU A 109 -7.02 3.81 8.32
N PHE A 110 -6.02 4.62 8.66
CA PHE A 110 -5.38 4.66 9.97
C PHE A 110 -5.33 6.10 10.53
N PRO A 111 -6.49 6.71 10.86
CA PRO A 111 -6.56 8.09 11.33
C PRO A 111 -5.91 8.30 12.71
N ASP A 112 -5.72 7.23 13.47
CA ASP A 112 -5.08 7.21 14.80
C ASP A 112 -3.59 6.84 14.76
N ALA A 113 -3.00 6.76 13.55
CA ALA A 113 -1.59 6.46 13.35
C ALA A 113 -0.81 7.70 12.89
N GLN A 114 0.48 7.69 13.20
CA GLN A 114 1.43 8.52 12.49
C GLN A 114 1.75 7.90 11.13
N ILE A 115 1.71 8.73 10.08
CA ILE A 115 2.11 8.31 8.73
C ILE A 115 3.57 8.67 8.50
N ILE A 116 4.34 7.67 8.07
CA ILE A 116 5.77 7.72 7.84
C ILE A 116 6.04 7.36 6.37
N LEU A 117 6.98 8.06 5.73
CA LEU A 117 7.39 7.79 4.36
C LEU A 117 8.79 7.20 4.36
N GLU A 118 8.93 5.99 3.83
CA GLU A 118 10.23 5.37 3.61
C GLU A 118 10.73 5.78 2.23
N LYS A 119 11.93 6.37 2.17
CA LYS A 119 12.54 6.83 0.91
C LYS A 119 13.68 5.91 0.47
N SER A 120 13.87 5.76 -0.84
CA SER A 120 15.02 5.12 -1.47
C SER A 120 15.47 5.97 -2.65
N LEU A 121 16.78 6.25 -2.75
CA LEU A 121 17.37 7.02 -3.86
C LEU A 121 16.54 8.26 -4.25
N LEU A 122 16.13 9.06 -3.25
CA LEU A 122 15.33 10.30 -3.35
C LEU A 122 13.80 10.13 -3.54
N MET A 123 13.31 8.94 -3.90
CA MET A 123 11.87 8.71 -4.10
C MET A 123 11.22 8.08 -2.86
N THR A 124 9.93 8.40 -2.63
CA THR A 124 9.16 7.75 -1.56
C THR A 124 8.78 6.36 -2.02
N LYS A 125 9.35 5.33 -1.40
CA LYS A 125 9.16 3.92 -1.76
C LYS A 125 7.90 3.31 -1.16
N SER A 126 7.72 3.51 0.13
CA SER A 126 6.62 2.93 0.87
C SER A 126 6.02 3.94 1.85
N ILE A 127 4.73 3.75 2.15
CA ILE A 127 4.02 4.49 3.20
C ILE A 127 3.80 3.53 4.36
N ILE A 128 4.00 4.03 5.56
CA ILE A 128 3.89 3.27 6.81
C ILE A 128 2.92 3.99 7.73
N ALA A 129 1.90 3.29 8.24
CA ALA A 129 1.09 3.73 9.37
C ALA A 129 1.60 3.07 10.66
N VAL A 130 1.97 3.89 11.64
CA VAL A 130 2.48 3.42 12.94
C VAL A 130 1.66 3.98 14.08
N LYS A 131 1.18 3.08 14.95
CA LYS A 131 0.59 3.42 16.25
C LYS A 131 1.39 2.75 17.35
N VAL A 132 1.93 3.56 18.26
CA VAL A 132 2.60 3.10 19.48
C VAL A 132 1.88 3.68 20.69
N LYS A 133 1.57 2.85 21.69
CA LYS A 133 1.09 3.31 23.00
C LYS A 133 2.30 3.86 23.76
N ASP A 134 2.36 5.18 23.90
CA ASP A 134 3.32 6.01 24.62
C ASP A 134 4.59 5.31 25.09
N ASN A 135 5.55 5.23 24.18
CA ASN A 135 6.90 4.89 24.58
C ASN A 135 7.91 5.55 23.64
N LYS A 136 8.46 6.68 24.11
CA LYS A 136 9.46 7.52 23.43
C LYS A 136 10.63 6.69 22.87
N PHE A 137 10.94 5.57 23.52
CA PHE A 137 11.96 4.59 23.10
C PHE A 137 11.69 3.96 21.72
N TYR A 138 10.48 3.44 21.48
CA TYR A 138 10.15 2.81 20.20
C TYR A 138 10.13 3.84 19.07
N PHE A 139 9.60 5.04 19.34
CA PHE A 139 9.65 6.16 18.40
C PHE A 139 11.09 6.49 17.98
N ASN A 140 12.03 6.52 18.93
CA ASN A 140 13.45 6.77 18.66
C ASN A 140 14.13 5.60 17.93
N LEU A 141 13.78 4.35 18.25
CA LEU A 141 14.29 3.16 17.56
C LEU A 141 13.80 3.10 16.10
N PHE A 142 12.54 3.46 15.85
CA PHE A 142 11.98 3.60 14.51
C PHE A 142 12.66 4.74 13.72
N LYS A 143 12.88 5.91 14.33
CA LYS A 143 13.67 6.99 13.72
C LYS A 143 15.06 6.53 13.29
N LYS A 144 15.77 5.79 14.17
CA LYS A 144 17.13 5.29 13.92
C LYS A 144 17.18 4.24 12.81
N ARG A 145 16.20 3.31 12.76
CA ARG A 145 16.15 2.24 11.77
C ARG A 145 15.72 2.69 10.38
N TYR A 146 14.84 3.69 10.28
CA TYR A 146 14.27 4.15 9.01
C TYR A 146 14.82 5.50 8.50
N LYS A 147 15.85 6.08 9.14
CA LYS A 147 16.45 7.39 8.78
C LYS A 147 15.38 8.46 8.46
N LEU A 148 14.39 8.60 9.33
CA LEU A 148 13.22 9.44 9.05
C LEU A 148 13.49 10.91 9.40
N PHE A 149 13.44 11.74 8.35
CA PHE A 149 13.58 13.20 8.22
C PHE A 149 15.01 13.79 8.24
N PRO A 150 15.44 14.46 7.16
CA PRO A 150 16.10 15.77 7.26
C PRO A 150 15.07 16.82 7.72
N LYS A 151 15.55 17.82 8.45
CA LYS A 151 14.79 18.90 9.09
C LYS A 151 13.94 19.73 8.09
N GLU A 152 12.98 20.45 8.67
CA GLU A 152 12.34 21.71 8.24
C GLU A 152 10.86 21.63 7.86
N GLN A 153 10.02 22.03 8.82
CA GLN A 153 9.06 23.12 8.67
C GLN A 153 8.58 23.47 10.10
N GLU A 154 9.38 24.30 10.76
CA GLU A 154 8.88 25.16 11.82
C GLU A 154 7.91 26.17 11.22
N MET A 155 6.92 26.51 12.04
CA MET A 155 5.95 27.57 11.89
C MET A 155 6.48 28.81 11.17
N HIS A 156 5.66 29.31 10.24
CA HIS A 156 5.23 30.70 10.33
C HIS A 156 3.76 30.69 10.73
#